data_AF-A0A076HP68-F1
#
_entry.id   AF-A0A076HP68-F1
#
_cell.length_a   1.000
_cell.length_b   1.000
_cell.length_c   1.000
_cell.angle_alpha   90.00
_cell.angle_beta   90.00
_cell.angle_gamma   90.00
#
_symmetry.space_group_name_H-M   'P 1'
#
loop_
_entity.id
_entity.type
_entity.pdbx_description
1 polymer ?
#
loop_
_entity_poly.entity_id
_entity_poly.type
_entity_poly.pdbx_seq_one_letter_code
_entity_poly.pdbx_strand_id
1 'polypeptide(L)'
;MLRFFRLLLLLVLLLYGTLYLLNARYGTAVVHPLAPYLLGFFAALTALIYWFTARLVRANPNHFMGAYFGSMVARMLLSAGLVLVYLLTGGSREGNGQWAFVGSFFVLYFLFAGFEVWAVLSNLRPFSKPGETAK
;
A
#
# COMPACT_ATOMS: atom_id res chain seq x y z
N MET A 1 0.25 -11.56 -12.97
CA MET A 1 0.23 -10.09 -13.13
C MET A 1 -1.19 -9.52 -13.17
N LEU A 2 -2.02 -9.84 -14.18
CA LEU A 2 -3.39 -9.29 -14.30
C LEU A 2 -4.28 -9.51 -13.06
N ARG A 3 -4.20 -10.69 -12.41
CA ARG A 3 -4.94 -10.96 -11.16
C ARG A 3 -4.60 -9.98 -10.04
N PHE A 4 -3.32 -9.64 -9.88
CA PHE A 4 -2.87 -8.70 -8.84
C PHE A 4 -3.45 -7.31 -9.09
N PHE A 5 -3.33 -6.78 -10.31
CA PHE A 5 -3.87 -5.47 -10.66
C PHE A 5 -5.39 -5.41 -10.52
N ARG A 6 -6.13 -6.48 -10.86
CA ARG A 6 -7.58 -6.56 -10.61
C ARG A 6 -7.90 -6.49 -9.11
N LEU A 7 -7.19 -7.24 -8.28
CA LEU A 7 -7.41 -7.23 -6.84
C LEU A 7 -7.02 -5.88 -6.20
N LEU A 8 -5.93 -5.27 -6.67
CA LEU A 8 -5.53 -3.93 -6.26
C LEU A 8 -6.60 -2.91 -6.65
N LEU A 9 -7.13 -2.98 -7.88
CA LEU A 9 -8.18 -2.09 -8.34
C LEU A 9 -9.47 -2.28 -7.52
N LEU A 10 -9.86 -3.52 -7.21
CA LEU A 10 -11.00 -3.81 -6.35
C LEU A 10 -10.81 -3.24 -4.93
N LEU A 11 -9.61 -3.39 -4.36
CA LEU A 11 -9.27 -2.79 -3.07
C LEU A 11 -9.37 -1.26 -3.13
N VAL A 12 -8.81 -0.63 -4.15
CA VAL A 12 -8.86 0.83 -4.35
C VAL A 12 -10.29 1.31 -4.49
N LEU A 13 -11.13 0.65 -5.29
CA LEU A 13 -12.54 1.01 -5.45
C LEU A 13 -13.32 0.86 -4.14
N LEU A 14 -13.08 -0.23 -3.41
CA LEU A 14 -13.74 -0.48 -2.12
C LEU A 14 -13.35 0.59 -1.09
N LEU A 15 -12.07 0.92 -0.99
CA LEU A 15 -11.58 1.94 -0.06
C LEU A 15 -12.03 3.34 -0.49
N TYR A 16 -12.02 3.66 -1.78
CA TYR A 16 -12.55 4.92 -2.28
C TYR A 16 -14.04 5.07 -1.97
N GLY A 17 -14.85 4.03 -2.22
CA GLY A 17 -16.27 4.02 -1.86
C GLY A 17 -16.49 4.17 -0.35
N THR A 18 -15.64 3.54 0.47
CA THR A 18 -15.69 3.69 1.94
C THR A 18 -15.36 5.12 2.37
N LEU A 19 -14.29 5.72 1.82
CA LEU A 19 -13.93 7.12 2.08
C LEU A 19 -15.03 8.08 1.64
N TYR A 20 -15.66 7.83 0.48
CA TYR A 20 -16.77 8.62 -0.02
C TYR A 20 -17.99 8.56 0.92
N LEU A 21 -18.38 7.37 1.36
CA LEU A 21 -19.49 7.17 2.31
C LEU A 21 -19.21 7.82 3.67
N LEU A 22 -18.00 7.68 4.18
CA LEU A 22 -17.59 8.29 5.44
C LEU A 22 -17.59 9.83 5.33
N ASN A 23 -17.08 10.38 4.24
CA ASN A 23 -17.09 11.81 4.00
C ASN A 23 -18.52 12.35 3.83
N ALA A 24 -19.39 11.63 3.12
CA ALA A 24 -20.79 12.03 2.95
C ALA A 24 -21.57 12.07 4.27
N ARG A 25 -21.22 11.20 5.24
CA ARG A 25 -21.95 11.09 6.52
C ARG A 25 -21.35 11.91 7.66
N TYR A 26 -20.03 12.03 7.71
CA TYR A 26 -19.29 12.64 8.83
C TYR A 26 -18.45 13.86 8.44
N GLY A 27 -18.33 14.14 7.14
CA GLY A 27 -17.59 15.28 6.61
C GLY A 27 -16.09 15.24 6.90
N THR A 28 -15.48 16.42 6.88
CA THR A 28 -14.04 16.63 7.06
C THR A 28 -13.55 16.40 8.48
N ALA A 29 -14.45 16.20 9.44
CA ALA A 29 -14.11 15.87 10.82
C ALA A 29 -13.51 14.46 10.95
N VAL A 30 -13.89 13.53 10.04
CA VAL A 30 -13.43 12.14 10.06
C VAL A 30 -12.56 11.83 8.84
N VAL A 31 -12.92 12.34 7.67
CA VAL A 31 -12.17 12.09 6.43
C VAL A 31 -11.39 13.33 6.06
N HIS A 32 -10.06 13.23 6.09
CA HIS A 32 -9.23 14.34 5.66
C HIS A 32 -9.46 14.65 4.16
N PRO A 33 -9.51 15.92 3.73
CA PRO A 33 -9.60 16.28 2.32
C PRO A 33 -8.50 15.65 1.45
N LEU A 34 -7.34 15.37 2.05
CA LEU A 34 -6.21 14.71 1.37
C LEU A 34 -6.32 13.17 1.33
N ALA A 35 -7.30 12.54 1.99
CA ALA A 35 -7.41 11.08 2.04
C ALA A 35 -7.53 10.40 0.65
N PRO A 36 -8.25 10.95 -0.34
CA PRO A 36 -8.25 10.40 -1.70
C PRO A 36 -6.88 10.45 -2.38
N TYR A 37 -6.08 11.49 -2.10
CA TYR A 37 -4.71 11.60 -2.61
C TYR A 37 -3.77 10.60 -1.94
N LEU A 38 -3.93 10.38 -0.63
CA LEU A 38 -3.22 9.30 0.09
C LEU A 38 -3.55 7.92 -0.49
N LEU A 39 -4.83 7.67 -0.78
CA LEU A 39 -5.27 6.43 -1.43
C LEU A 39 -4.57 6.24 -2.78
N GLY A 40 -4.59 7.27 -3.63
CA GLY A 40 -3.92 7.25 -4.93
C GLY A 40 -2.41 7.01 -4.80
N PHE A 41 -1.76 7.69 -3.85
CA PHE A 41 -0.34 7.50 -3.55
C PHE A 41 -0.04 6.05 -3.16
N PHE A 42 -0.76 5.48 -2.20
CA PHE A 42 -0.51 4.10 -1.76
C PHE A 42 -0.84 3.08 -2.85
N ALA A 43 -1.88 3.31 -3.66
CA ALA A 43 -2.20 2.47 -4.80
C ALA A 43 -1.09 2.47 -5.85
N ALA A 44 -0.61 3.66 -6.24
CA ALA A 44 0.48 3.83 -7.20
C ALA A 44 1.78 3.22 -6.68
N LEU A 45 2.11 3.48 -5.42
CA LEU A 45 3.29 2.92 -4.76
C LEU A 45 3.25 1.39 -4.75
N THR A 46 2.10 0.80 -4.38
CA THR A 46 1.90 -0.67 -4.38
C THR A 46 2.04 -1.26 -5.78
N ALA A 47 1.48 -0.60 -6.79
CA ALA A 47 1.58 -1.02 -8.18
C ALA A 47 3.04 -0.98 -8.68
N LEU A 48 3.76 0.10 -8.39
CA LEU A 48 5.14 0.31 -8.79
C LEU A 48 6.06 -0.72 -8.14
N ILE A 49 5.91 -0.91 -6.83
CA ILE A 49 6.65 -1.92 -6.07
C ILE A 49 6.42 -3.31 -6.66
N TYR A 50 5.16 -3.71 -6.87
CA TYR A 50 4.86 -5.02 -7.44
C TYR A 50 5.46 -5.19 -8.84
N TRP A 51 5.36 -4.16 -9.68
CA TRP A 51 5.92 -4.17 -11.03
C TRP A 51 7.45 -4.33 -11.00
N PHE A 52 8.14 -3.58 -10.14
CA PHE A 52 9.59 -3.63 -9.99
C PHE A 52 10.06 -4.98 -9.43
N THR A 53 9.43 -5.47 -8.36
CA THR A 53 9.71 -6.78 -7.77
C THR A 53 9.46 -7.90 -8.77
N ALA A 54 8.35 -7.88 -9.50
CA ALA A 54 8.06 -8.89 -10.52
C ALA A 54 9.05 -8.85 -11.69
N ARG A 55 9.57 -7.67 -12.07
CA ARG A 55 10.60 -7.52 -13.09
C ARG A 55 11.94 -8.09 -12.63
N LEU A 56 12.36 -7.79 -11.40
CA LEU A 56 13.60 -8.29 -10.79
C LEU A 56 13.59 -9.81 -10.62
N VAL A 57 12.51 -10.36 -10.08
CA VAL A 57 12.37 -11.80 -9.84
C VAL A 57 12.33 -12.59 -11.16
N ARG A 58 11.72 -12.03 -12.22
CA ARG A 58 11.77 -12.61 -13.56
C ARG A 58 13.19 -12.65 -14.15
N ALA A 59 14.04 -11.69 -13.81
CA ALA A 59 15.42 -11.65 -14.27
C ALA A 59 16.30 -12.64 -13.49
N ASN A 60 16.12 -12.73 -12.17
CA ASN A 60 16.82 -13.71 -11.34
C ASN A 60 16.01 -14.06 -10.07
N PRO A 61 15.55 -15.31 -9.91
CA PRO A 61 14.76 -15.74 -8.75
C PRO A 61 15.48 -15.56 -7.41
N ASN A 62 16.81 -15.61 -7.40
CA ASN A 62 17.63 -15.47 -6.19
C ASN A 62 17.55 -14.06 -5.56
N HIS A 63 17.10 -13.05 -6.31
CA HIS A 63 16.93 -11.69 -5.80
C HIS A 63 15.58 -11.45 -5.12
N PHE A 64 14.72 -12.46 -4.98
CA PHE A 64 13.39 -12.29 -4.39
C PHE A 64 13.41 -11.68 -2.99
N MET A 65 14.25 -12.21 -2.08
CA MET A 65 14.37 -11.66 -0.72
C MET A 65 14.84 -10.20 -0.74
N GLY A 66 15.88 -9.89 -1.52
CA GLY A 66 16.39 -8.53 -1.64
C GLY A 66 15.35 -7.55 -2.21
N ALA A 67 14.61 -7.96 -3.23
CA ALA A 67 13.54 -7.15 -3.82
C ALA A 67 12.38 -6.90 -2.84
N TYR A 68 12.00 -7.90 -2.05
CA TYR A 68 10.93 -7.78 -1.04
C TYR A 68 11.35 -6.90 0.14
N PHE A 69 12.52 -7.12 0.74
CA PHE A 69 12.99 -6.26 1.82
C PHE A 69 13.27 -4.84 1.33
N GLY A 70 13.81 -4.71 0.12
CA GLY A 70 14.00 -3.43 -0.56
C GLY A 70 12.68 -2.70 -0.78
N SER A 71 11.62 -3.39 -1.18
CA SER A 71 10.29 -2.78 -1.34
C SER A 71 9.69 -2.33 -0.01
N MET A 72 9.87 -3.13 1.05
CA MET A 72 9.41 -2.77 2.41
C MET A 72 10.09 -1.49 2.91
N VAL A 73 11.41 -1.38 2.73
CA VAL A 73 12.19 -0.18 3.10
C VAL A 73 11.80 1.01 2.24
N ALA A 74 11.71 0.84 0.92
CA ALA A 74 11.31 1.90 0.00
C ALA A 74 9.92 2.44 0.35
N ARG A 75 8.97 1.56 0.63
CA ARG A 75 7.63 1.92 1.09
C ARG A 75 7.69 2.73 2.38
N MET A 76 8.44 2.29 3.37
CA MET A 76 8.57 2.98 4.64
C MET A 76 9.14 4.40 4.44
N LEU A 77 10.22 4.53 3.67
CA LEU A 77 10.87 5.81 3.39
C LEU A 77 9.98 6.76 2.59
N LEU A 78 9.30 6.27 1.54
CA LEU A 78 8.39 7.10 0.73
C LEU A 78 7.16 7.53 1.52
N SER A 79 6.64 6.66 2.38
CA SER A 79 5.51 7.00 3.25
C SER A 79 5.91 8.01 4.33
N ALA A 80 7.10 7.86 4.93
CA ALA A 80 7.64 8.83 5.87
C ALA A 80 7.92 10.18 5.20
N GLY A 81 8.47 10.17 3.98
CA GLY A 81 8.69 11.36 3.17
C GLY A 81 7.38 12.10 2.87
N LEU A 82 6.31 11.38 2.56
CA LEU A 82 4.98 11.98 2.35
C LEU A 82 4.46 12.70 3.60
N VAL A 83 4.59 12.06 4.78
CA VAL A 83 4.20 12.69 6.05
C VAL A 83 5.05 13.92 6.34
N LEU A 84 6.35 13.86 6.07
CA LEU A 84 7.26 15.00 6.24
C LEU A 84 6.87 16.16 5.32
N VAL A 85 6.58 15.88 4.04
CA VAL A 85 6.09 16.90 3.08
C VAL A 85 4.81 17.54 3.62
N TYR A 86 3.84 16.75 4.08
CA TYR A 86 2.62 17.26 4.67
C TYR A 86 2.89 18.21 5.86
N LEU A 87 3.76 17.80 6.80
CA LEU A 87 4.12 18.62 7.96
C LEU A 87 4.81 19.94 7.57
N LEU A 88 5.70 19.90 6.57
CA LEU A 88 6.44 21.07 6.06
C LEU A 88 5.55 22.03 5.26
N THR A 89 4.56 21.51 4.52
CA THR A 89 3.61 22.33 3.74
C THR A 89 2.55 23.05 4.59
N GLY A 90 2.59 22.88 5.91
CA GLY A 90 1.68 23.56 6.84
C GLY A 90 0.63 22.66 7.49
N GLY A 91 0.66 21.34 7.27
CA GLY A 91 -0.20 20.39 7.97
C GLY A 91 -0.08 20.44 9.50
N SER A 92 1.07 20.91 10.00
CA SER A 92 1.30 21.17 11.44
C SER A 92 0.41 22.28 12.04
N ARG A 93 -0.30 23.05 11.21
CA ARG A 93 -1.20 24.15 11.63
C ARG A 93 -2.69 23.80 11.53
N GLU A 94 -3.04 22.61 11.07
CA GLU A 94 -4.44 22.19 10.83
C GLU A 94 -5.22 21.78 12.10
N GLY A 95 -4.58 21.79 13.29
CA GLY A 95 -5.25 21.46 14.55
C GLY A 95 -5.89 20.07 14.53
N ASN A 96 -7.23 20.00 14.62
CA ASN A 96 -7.97 18.73 14.59
C ASN A 96 -7.86 17.99 13.24
N GLY A 97 -7.59 18.69 12.13
CA GLY A 97 -7.41 18.08 10.81
C GLY A 97 -6.19 17.16 10.73
N GLN A 98 -5.15 17.44 11.53
CA GLN A 98 -3.95 16.62 11.62
C GLN A 98 -4.26 15.19 12.06
N TRP A 99 -5.18 15.01 13.01
CA TRP A 99 -5.57 13.69 13.50
C TRP A 99 -6.34 12.89 12.46
N ALA A 100 -7.22 13.55 11.68
CA ALA A 100 -7.91 12.92 10.57
C ALA A 100 -6.94 12.50 9.45
N PHE A 101 -5.92 13.32 9.17
CA PHE A 101 -4.85 12.97 8.22
C PHE A 101 -4.03 11.76 8.70
N VAL A 102 -3.52 11.81 9.93
CA VAL A 102 -2.70 10.75 10.51
C VAL A 102 -3.49 9.44 10.59
N GLY A 103 -4.76 9.49 11.00
CA GLY A 103 -5.65 8.34 11.03
C GLY A 103 -5.86 7.74 9.63
N SER A 104 -6.16 8.58 8.64
CA SER A 104 -6.32 8.14 7.24
C SER A 104 -5.03 7.52 6.70
N PHE A 105 -3.90 8.18 6.93
CA PHE A 105 -2.58 7.70 6.54
C PHE A 105 -2.28 6.34 7.15
N PHE A 106 -2.48 6.19 8.46
CA PHE A 106 -2.19 4.95 9.18
C PHE A 106 -3.06 3.80 8.68
N VAL A 107 -4.37 4.00 8.57
CA VAL A 107 -5.30 2.97 8.09
C VAL A 107 -4.95 2.55 6.66
N LEU A 108 -4.72 3.52 5.76
CA LEU A 108 -4.36 3.21 4.37
C LEU A 108 -2.99 2.52 4.29
N TYR A 109 -2.00 2.99 5.05
CA TYR A 109 -0.68 2.36 5.11
C TYR A 109 -0.78 0.87 5.47
N PHE A 110 -1.50 0.54 6.55
CA PHE A 110 -1.64 -0.85 7.00
C PHE A 110 -2.43 -1.71 6.02
N LEU A 111 -3.48 -1.18 5.41
CA LEU A 111 -4.27 -1.92 4.42
C LEU A 111 -3.45 -2.27 3.18
N PHE A 112 -2.69 -1.30 2.64
CA PHE A 112 -1.86 -1.53 1.47
C PHE A 112 -0.58 -2.32 1.79
N ALA A 113 -0.01 -2.18 2.99
CA ALA A 113 1.07 -3.04 3.49
C ALA A 113 0.61 -4.48 3.63
N GLY A 114 -0.51 -4.71 4.31
CA GLY A 114 -1.11 -6.05 4.45
C GLY A 114 -1.45 -6.68 3.11
N PHE A 115 -1.99 -5.89 2.16
CA PHE A 115 -2.24 -6.36 0.80
C PHE A 115 -0.96 -6.77 0.07
N GLU A 116 0.14 -6.02 0.20
CA GLU A 116 1.43 -6.38 -0.41
C GLU A 116 1.95 -7.70 0.17
N VAL A 117 1.98 -7.83 1.51
CA VAL A 117 2.43 -9.05 2.19
C VAL A 117 1.58 -10.26 1.75
N TRP A 118 0.26 -10.11 1.73
CA TRP A 118 -0.65 -11.15 1.27
C TRP A 118 -0.44 -11.53 -0.20
N ALA A 119 -0.23 -10.54 -1.07
CA ALA A 119 0.04 -10.77 -2.49
C ALA A 119 1.38 -11.49 -2.71
N VAL A 120 2.38 -11.19 -1.90
CA VAL A 120 3.69 -11.87 -1.94
C VAL A 120 3.56 -13.31 -1.45
N LEU A 121 2.94 -13.54 -0.29
CA LEU A 121 2.73 -14.88 0.27
C LEU A 121 1.89 -15.78 -0.64
N SER A 122 0.82 -15.25 -1.24
CA SER A 122 -0.02 -16.01 -2.16
C SER A 122 0.69 -16.41 -3.46
N ASN A 123 1.67 -15.61 -3.91
CA ASN A 123 2.54 -15.97 -5.04
C ASN A 123 3.66 -16.95 -4.66
N LEU A 124 4.04 -17.04 -3.37
CA LEU A 124 5.02 -18.01 -2.86
C LEU A 124 4.43 -19.40 -2.56
N ARG A 125 3.12 -19.48 -2.33
CA ARG A 125 2.38 -20.74 -2.03
C ARG A 125 2.63 -21.92 -3.00
N PRO A 126 2.92 -21.74 -4.29
CA PRO A 126 3.30 -22.83 -5.19
C PRO A 126 4.70 -23.41 -4.93
N PHE A 127 5.62 -22.63 -4.35
CA PHE A 127 7.02 -23.04 -4.13
C PHE A 127 7.24 -23.81 -2.82
N SER A 128 6.24 -23.85 -1.93
CA SER A 128 6.31 -24.52 -0.63
C SER A 128 5.70 -25.93 -0.62
N LYS A 129 5.52 -26.58 -1.78
CA LYS A 129 5.28 -28.03 -1.80
C LYS A 129 6.64 -28.71 -1.61
N PRO A 130 6.96 -29.28 -0.43
CA PRO A 130 8.12 -30.14 -0.29
C PRO A 130 7.97 -31.33 -1.22
N GLY A 131 9.10 -31.77 -1.80
CA GLY A 131 9.16 -32.88 -2.74
C GLY A 131 8.45 -34.12 -2.20
N GLU A 132 7.36 -34.48 -2.87
CA GLU A 132 6.78 -35.82 -2.85
C GLU A 132 7.31 -36.60 -4.05
N THR A 133 8.64 -36.65 -4.20
CA THR A 133 9.35 -37.56 -5.10
C THR A 133 10.67 -37.96 -4.45
N ALA A 134 10.55 -38.67 -3.33
CA ALA A 134 11.60 -39.55 -2.83
C ALA A 134 10.98 -40.94 -2.66
N LYS A 135 10.73 -41.61 -3.80
CA LYS A 135 10.68 -43.06 -3.93
C LYS A 135 11.14 -43.43 -5.33
#